data_AF-A0A968XQY2-F1
#
_entry.id   AF-A0A968XQY2-F1
#
_cell.length_a   1.000
_cell.length_b   1.000
_cell.length_c   1.000
_cell.angle_alpha   90.00
_cell.angle_beta   90.00
_cell.angle_gamma   90.00
#
_symmetry.space_group_name_H-M   'P 1'
#
loop_
_entity.id
_entity.type
_entity.pdbx_description
1 polymer ?
#
loop_
_entity_poly.entity_id
_entity_poly.type
_entity_poly.pdbx_seq_one_letter_code
_entity_poly.pdbx_strand_id
1 'polypeptide(L)'
;MWKQFQNIQKYLRNKYLSGEFALIEELVDAARNKLTFVFILLKDPGLATTVFEGLNDPGVPIAIGDLVKNEVFARREYNESEAQAIHDQQWIPFREKFGDSFNNFFFPYCVIMRPNASQTDMFSALRATWKELDAQSIIKKIDIYSNSFLALNGNAEALDSYQKGVSSALRRLVALKQPSSALTFEMRLLKALEDQEIGGDEVVGALEVIESFLVRRAICGIEPTGLLGMFRTMWSATDGHPNAERVAAVISKRLTGEGGFPSQAQRRADQANRMRMSLPRPLKKAWIGVR
;
A
#
# COMPACT_ATOMS: atom_id res chain seq x y z
N MET A 1 23.60 -20.10 -7.20
CA MET A 1 24.20 -20.20 -8.56
C MET A 1 25.30 -21.27 -8.67
N TRP A 2 26.15 -21.43 -7.65
CA TRP A 2 27.28 -22.37 -7.64
C TRP A 2 26.93 -23.84 -7.94
N LYS A 3 25.82 -24.34 -7.40
CA LYS A 3 25.34 -25.72 -7.64
C LYS A 3 25.00 -25.99 -9.11
N GLN A 4 24.43 -25.00 -9.81
CA GLN A 4 24.15 -25.11 -11.24
C GLN A 4 25.44 -25.11 -12.06
N PHE A 5 26.40 -24.25 -11.72
CA PHE A 5 27.72 -24.25 -12.33
C PHE A 5 28.41 -25.62 -12.20
N GLN A 6 28.41 -26.20 -11.00
CA GLN A 6 28.96 -27.53 -10.76
C GLN A 6 28.23 -28.62 -11.56
N ASN A 7 26.90 -28.54 -11.69
CA ASN A 7 26.12 -29.48 -12.50
C ASN A 7 26.49 -29.39 -13.98
N ILE A 8 26.61 -28.18 -14.53
CA ILE A 8 27.02 -27.94 -15.92
C ILE A 8 28.45 -28.46 -16.14
N GLN A 9 29.38 -28.16 -15.24
CA GLN A 9 30.76 -28.64 -15.33
C GLN A 9 30.82 -30.17 -15.30
N LYS A 10 30.05 -30.82 -14.42
CA LYS A 10 29.95 -32.28 -14.35
C LYS A 10 29.36 -32.87 -15.63
N TYR A 11 28.31 -32.25 -16.17
CA TYR A 11 27.68 -32.65 -17.42
C TYR A 11 28.68 -32.59 -18.60
N LEU A 12 29.36 -31.46 -18.79
CA LEU A 12 30.34 -31.27 -19.85
C LEU A 12 31.53 -32.25 -19.71
N ARG A 13 32.00 -32.47 -18.48
CA ARG A 13 33.09 -33.43 -18.21
C ARG A 13 32.70 -34.86 -18.57
N ASN A 14 31.48 -35.27 -18.24
CA ASN A 14 30.98 -36.60 -18.61
C ASN A 14 30.87 -36.78 -20.13
N LYS A 15 30.42 -35.74 -20.85
CA LYS A 15 30.35 -35.74 -22.32
C LYS A 15 31.72 -35.80 -22.98
N TYR A 16 32.71 -35.13 -22.39
CA TYR A 16 34.10 -35.21 -22.84
C TYR A 16 34.68 -36.63 -22.66
N LEU A 17 34.48 -37.23 -21.48
CA LEU A 17 34.99 -38.56 -21.16
C LEU A 17 34.31 -39.68 -21.96
N SER A 18 33.09 -39.46 -22.44
CA SER A 18 32.35 -40.42 -23.29
C SER A 18 32.64 -40.26 -24.79
N GLY A 19 33.49 -39.31 -25.18
CA GLY A 19 33.87 -39.08 -26.57
C GLY A 19 32.83 -38.35 -27.41
N GLU A 20 31.81 -37.75 -26.78
CA GLU A 20 30.73 -37.00 -27.44
C GLU A 20 31.19 -35.57 -27.83
N PHE A 21 32.29 -35.46 -28.58
CA PHE A 21 32.92 -34.17 -28.90
C PHE A 21 32.04 -33.25 -29.77
N ALA A 22 31.27 -33.83 -30.69
CA ALA A 22 30.36 -33.05 -31.55
C ALA A 22 29.34 -32.23 -30.75
N LEU A 23 28.79 -32.81 -29.67
CA LEU A 23 27.86 -32.11 -28.78
C LEU A 23 28.54 -30.97 -28.01
N ILE A 24 29.81 -31.14 -27.63
CA ILE A 24 30.60 -30.09 -26.96
C ILE A 24 30.86 -28.94 -27.94
N GLU A 25 31.22 -29.24 -29.19
CA GLU A 25 31.42 -28.24 -30.22
C GLU A 25 30.14 -27.44 -30.48
N GLU A 26 28.98 -28.09 -30.57
CA GLU A 26 27.69 -27.41 -30.72
C GLU A 26 27.36 -26.49 -29.54
N LEU A 27 27.64 -26.92 -28.31
CA LEU A 27 27.42 -26.11 -27.12
C LEU A 27 28.36 -24.90 -27.08
N VAL A 28 29.63 -25.08 -27.45
CA VAL A 28 30.60 -23.99 -27.54
C VAL A 28 30.22 -23.01 -28.65
N ASP A 29 29.77 -23.51 -29.80
CA ASP A 29 29.28 -22.70 -30.91
C ASP A 29 28.05 -21.88 -30.50
N ALA A 30 27.08 -22.52 -29.83
CA ALA A 30 25.92 -21.83 -29.30
C ALA A 30 26.29 -20.76 -28.26
N ALA A 31 27.20 -21.09 -27.33
CA ALA A 31 27.63 -20.15 -26.31
C ALA A 31 28.39 -18.95 -26.90
N ARG A 32 29.19 -19.17 -27.94
CA ARG A 32 30.03 -18.13 -28.56
C ARG A 32 29.27 -17.27 -29.55
N ASN A 33 28.42 -17.89 -30.38
CA ASN A 33 27.89 -17.25 -31.58
C ASN A 33 26.37 -17.04 -31.51
N LYS A 34 25.65 -17.72 -30.60
CA LYS A 34 24.18 -17.64 -30.50
C LYS A 34 23.69 -16.93 -29.22
N LEU A 35 24.54 -16.78 -28.20
CA LEU A 35 24.23 -15.97 -27.02
C LEU A 35 24.59 -14.50 -27.26
N THR A 36 23.62 -13.61 -27.04
CA THR A 36 23.85 -12.17 -27.05
C THR A 36 23.78 -11.65 -25.62
N PHE A 37 24.84 -10.95 -25.19
CA PHE A 37 24.89 -10.30 -23.90
C PHE A 37 24.69 -8.80 -24.08
N VAL A 38 23.70 -8.24 -23.39
CA VAL A 38 23.49 -6.79 -23.32
C VAL A 38 24.16 -6.30 -22.05
N PHE A 39 25.23 -5.51 -22.21
CA PHE A 39 25.89 -4.85 -21.10
C PHE A 39 25.37 -3.43 -20.96
N ILE A 40 24.80 -3.12 -19.79
CA ILE A 40 24.29 -1.80 -19.48
C ILE A 40 25.23 -1.18 -18.46
N LEU A 41 26.13 -0.34 -18.95
CA LEU A 41 27.11 0.34 -18.12
C LEU A 41 26.49 1.63 -17.59
N LEU A 42 26.31 1.69 -16.27
CA LEU A 42 25.75 2.86 -15.61
C LEU A 42 26.88 3.76 -15.14
N LYS A 43 26.79 5.05 -15.49
CA LYS A 43 27.75 6.06 -15.02
C LYS A 43 27.62 6.33 -13.52
N ASP A 44 26.43 6.10 -12.97
CA ASP A 44 26.13 6.22 -11.55
C ASP A 44 25.46 4.91 -11.08
N PRO A 45 26.11 4.15 -10.18
CA PRO A 45 25.53 2.93 -9.59
C PRO A 45 24.17 3.17 -8.93
N GLY A 46 23.89 4.39 -8.44
CA GLY A 46 22.62 4.76 -7.83
C GLY A 46 21.42 4.75 -8.79
N LEU A 47 21.68 4.81 -10.10
CA LEU A 47 20.68 4.75 -11.18
C LEU A 47 20.33 3.33 -11.61
N ALA A 48 20.99 2.31 -11.07
CA ALA A 48 20.77 0.92 -11.47
C ALA A 48 19.31 0.50 -11.34
N THR A 49 18.71 0.73 -10.18
CA THR A 49 17.30 0.40 -9.93
C THR A 49 16.38 1.06 -10.98
N THR A 50 16.59 2.32 -11.29
CA THR A 50 15.76 3.08 -12.26
C THR A 50 15.96 2.61 -13.71
N VAL A 51 17.18 2.20 -14.09
CA VAL A 51 17.41 1.64 -15.42
C VAL A 51 16.83 0.23 -15.53
N PHE A 52 16.95 -0.60 -14.49
CA PHE A 52 16.26 -1.88 -14.43
C PHE A 52 14.73 -1.71 -14.49
N GLU A 53 14.17 -0.72 -13.82
CA GLU A 53 12.75 -0.36 -13.92
C GLU A 53 12.33 -0.08 -15.37
N GLY A 54 13.11 0.72 -16.12
CA GLY A 54 12.83 1.06 -17.51
C GLY A 54 13.06 -0.09 -18.52
N LEU A 55 13.78 -1.13 -18.13
CA LEU A 55 14.07 -2.32 -18.97
C LEU A 55 13.04 -3.44 -18.79
N ASN A 56 12.14 -3.34 -17.82
CA ASN A 56 11.09 -4.33 -17.66
C ASN A 56 10.10 -4.27 -18.83
N ASP A 57 9.50 -5.42 -19.13
CA ASP A 57 8.65 -5.65 -20.29
C ASP A 57 7.62 -4.50 -20.47
N PRO A 58 7.54 -3.83 -21.63
CA PRO A 58 6.76 -2.58 -21.83
C PRO A 58 5.26 -2.64 -21.50
N GLY A 59 4.73 -3.76 -21.01
CA GLY A 59 3.32 -3.96 -20.69
C GLY A 59 2.99 -4.33 -19.24
N VAL A 60 3.97 -4.67 -18.37
CA VAL A 60 3.69 -5.07 -16.98
C VAL A 60 4.44 -4.18 -16.00
N PRO A 61 3.76 -3.21 -15.34
CA PRO A 61 4.40 -2.40 -14.32
C PRO A 61 4.84 -3.29 -13.16
N ILE A 62 6.10 -3.12 -12.73
CA ILE A 62 6.64 -3.82 -11.56
C ILE A 62 5.81 -3.44 -10.34
N ALA A 63 5.36 -4.43 -9.59
CA ALA A 63 4.64 -4.20 -8.36
C ALA A 63 5.52 -3.47 -7.34
N ILE A 64 4.95 -2.53 -6.58
CA ILE A 64 5.69 -1.77 -5.58
C ILE A 64 6.41 -2.68 -4.58
N GLY A 65 5.80 -3.80 -4.20
CA GLY A 65 6.42 -4.78 -3.31
C GLY A 65 7.71 -5.37 -3.85
N ASP A 66 7.80 -5.57 -5.17
CA ASP A 66 9.02 -6.06 -5.83
C ASP A 66 10.09 -4.96 -5.90
N LEU A 67 9.70 -3.70 -6.14
CA LEU A 67 10.63 -2.56 -6.07
C LEU A 67 11.23 -2.41 -4.67
N VAL A 68 10.41 -2.53 -3.63
CA VAL A 68 10.88 -2.49 -2.23
C VAL A 68 11.80 -3.67 -1.94
N LYS A 69 11.45 -4.88 -2.41
CA LYS A 69 12.31 -6.05 -2.30
C LYS A 69 13.70 -5.77 -2.90
N ASN A 70 13.72 -5.27 -4.13
CA ASN A 70 14.95 -5.00 -4.86
C ASN A 70 15.79 -3.94 -4.14
N GLU A 71 15.18 -2.85 -3.66
CA GLU A 71 15.90 -1.82 -2.90
C GLU A 71 16.49 -2.37 -1.60
N VAL A 72 15.76 -3.21 -0.86
CA VAL A 72 16.25 -3.85 0.38
C VAL A 72 17.47 -4.71 0.10
N PHE A 73 17.44 -5.55 -0.94
CA PHE A 73 18.57 -6.44 -1.26
C PHE A 73 19.73 -5.71 -1.98
N ALA A 74 19.47 -4.58 -2.64
CA ALA A 74 20.51 -3.74 -3.24
C ALA A 74 21.41 -3.06 -2.19
N ARG A 75 20.98 -2.94 -0.93
CA ARG A 75 21.80 -2.38 0.17
C ARG A 75 22.96 -3.27 0.61
N ARG A 76 23.11 -4.46 0.03
CA ARG A 76 24.16 -5.41 0.42
C ARG A 76 25.26 -5.46 -0.62
N GLU A 77 26.48 -5.20 -0.15
CA GLU A 77 27.69 -5.52 -0.87
C GLU A 77 28.01 -7.01 -0.67
N TYR A 78 27.78 -7.82 -1.71
CA TYR A 78 28.42 -9.11 -2.00
C TYR A 78 28.48 -10.24 -0.92
N ASN A 79 27.67 -10.24 0.15
CA ASN A 79 27.57 -11.37 1.08
C ASN A 79 26.31 -12.24 0.85
N GLU A 80 26.46 -13.33 0.09
CA GLU A 80 25.36 -14.26 -0.27
C GLU A 80 24.70 -14.89 0.96
N SER A 81 25.48 -15.33 1.96
CA SER A 81 24.95 -16.00 3.16
C SER A 81 24.09 -15.08 4.02
N GLU A 82 24.51 -13.82 4.18
CA GLU A 82 23.74 -12.81 4.93
C GLU A 82 22.47 -12.40 4.17
N ALA A 83 22.56 -12.21 2.85
CA ALA A 83 21.40 -11.90 2.01
C ALA A 83 20.35 -13.01 2.09
N GLN A 84 20.78 -14.28 2.06
CA GLN A 84 19.89 -15.44 2.21
C GLN A 84 19.23 -15.46 3.60
N ALA A 85 19.99 -15.19 4.67
CA ALA A 85 19.44 -15.14 6.02
C ALA A 85 18.38 -14.02 6.17
N ILE A 86 18.64 -12.82 5.65
CA ILE A 86 17.66 -11.72 5.66
C ILE A 86 16.43 -12.09 4.83
N HIS A 87 16.62 -12.71 3.67
CA HIS A 87 15.53 -13.15 2.83
C HIS A 87 14.60 -14.13 3.57
N ASP A 88 15.17 -15.20 4.11
CA ASP A 88 14.38 -16.29 4.67
C ASP A 88 13.82 -15.96 6.05
N GLN A 89 14.56 -15.22 6.87
CA GLN A 89 14.20 -14.99 8.28
C GLN A 89 13.49 -13.65 8.50
N GLN A 90 13.58 -12.69 7.58
CA GLN A 90 12.98 -11.35 7.76
C GLN A 90 12.03 -11.00 6.62
N TRP A 91 12.47 -11.09 5.37
CA TRP A 91 11.66 -10.67 4.22
C TRP A 91 10.46 -11.58 3.96
N ILE A 92 10.66 -12.90 3.92
CA ILE A 92 9.57 -13.86 3.71
C ILE A 92 8.50 -13.71 4.80
N PRO A 93 8.83 -13.77 6.12
CA PRO A 93 7.83 -13.58 7.17
C PRO A 93 7.11 -12.24 7.07
N PHE A 94 7.83 -11.15 6.76
CA PHE A 94 7.21 -9.85 6.55
C PHE A 94 6.20 -9.87 5.39
N ARG A 95 6.60 -10.34 4.20
CA ARG A 95 5.74 -10.38 3.01
C ARG A 95 4.53 -11.28 3.18
N GLU A 96 4.69 -12.43 3.83
CA GLU A 96 3.63 -13.44 3.96
C GLU A 96 2.46 -12.96 4.84
N LYS A 97 2.71 -12.07 5.81
CA LYS A 97 1.65 -11.46 6.64
C LYS A 97 0.51 -10.87 5.81
N PHE A 98 0.83 -10.28 4.66
CA PHE A 98 -0.11 -9.48 3.87
C PHE A 98 -0.90 -10.28 2.84
N GLY A 99 -0.43 -11.46 2.43
CA GLY A 99 -0.99 -12.18 1.28
C GLY A 99 -1.14 -11.28 0.05
N ASP A 100 -2.33 -11.26 -0.54
CA ASP A 100 -2.63 -10.47 -1.75
C ASP A 100 -2.65 -8.95 -1.50
N SER A 101 -2.76 -8.51 -0.25
CA SER A 101 -2.82 -7.09 0.11
C SER A 101 -1.45 -6.42 0.23
N PHE A 102 -0.36 -7.14 -0.03
CA PHE A 102 1.01 -6.65 0.15
C PHE A 102 1.28 -5.33 -0.57
N ASN A 103 0.87 -5.21 -1.83
CA ASN A 103 1.08 -3.99 -2.60
C ASN A 103 0.23 -2.80 -2.10
N ASN A 104 -0.93 -3.07 -1.50
CA ASN A 104 -1.85 -2.04 -1.00
C ASN A 104 -1.33 -1.36 0.27
N PHE A 105 -0.40 -1.99 0.99
CA PHE A 105 0.22 -1.47 2.20
C PHE A 105 1.06 -0.20 1.96
N PHE A 106 1.81 -0.18 0.85
CA PHE A 106 2.88 0.80 0.67
C PHE A 106 2.40 2.22 0.48
N PHE A 107 1.24 2.44 -0.14
CA PHE A 107 0.76 3.81 -0.38
C PHE A 107 0.31 4.51 0.92
N PRO A 108 -0.57 3.92 1.75
CA PRO A 108 -0.84 4.46 3.08
C PRO A 108 0.42 4.67 3.91
N TYR A 109 1.33 3.68 3.95
CA TYR A 109 2.62 3.78 4.64
C TYR A 109 3.51 4.91 4.10
N CYS A 110 3.51 5.16 2.78
CA CYS A 110 4.28 6.25 2.19
C CYS A 110 3.72 7.61 2.62
N VAL A 111 2.40 7.79 2.64
CA VAL A 111 1.76 9.06 3.04
C VAL A 111 1.97 9.36 4.53
N ILE A 112 1.87 8.33 5.38
CA ILE A 112 2.80 8.07 6.50
C ILE A 112 4.00 9.00 6.68
N MET A 113 5.06 8.57 6.00
CA MET A 113 6.42 9.08 6.09
C MET A 113 6.60 10.38 5.30
N ARG A 114 5.87 10.53 4.20
CA ARG A 114 5.94 11.62 3.22
C ARG A 114 4.51 12.01 2.86
N PRO A 115 3.85 12.88 3.65
CA PRO A 115 2.46 13.28 3.42
C PRO A 115 2.22 13.81 2.01
N ASN A 116 3.26 14.37 1.36
CA ASN A 116 3.17 14.94 0.01
C ASN A 116 3.36 13.97 -1.16
N ALA A 117 3.63 12.70 -0.90
CA ALA A 117 3.77 11.70 -1.95
C ALA A 117 2.44 11.41 -2.68
N SER A 118 2.57 11.09 -3.96
CA SER A 118 1.54 10.54 -4.85
C SER A 118 1.81 9.06 -5.13
N GLN A 119 0.92 8.39 -5.86
CA GLN A 119 1.19 7.01 -6.28
C GLN A 119 2.36 6.91 -7.26
N THR A 120 2.53 7.92 -8.12
CA THR A 120 3.53 7.92 -9.19
C THR A 120 4.95 8.06 -8.65
N ASP A 121 5.16 8.85 -7.60
CA ASP A 121 6.47 9.08 -6.98
C ASP A 121 6.69 8.29 -5.68
N MET A 122 5.72 7.47 -5.27
CA MET A 122 5.72 6.70 -4.01
C MET A 122 7.05 5.98 -3.75
N PHE A 123 7.54 5.21 -4.73
CA PHE A 123 8.79 4.46 -4.54
C PHE A 123 9.99 5.38 -4.31
N SER A 124 10.13 6.45 -5.11
CA SER A 124 11.20 7.42 -4.95
C SER A 124 11.15 8.13 -3.59
N ALA A 125 9.94 8.45 -3.12
CA ALA A 125 9.70 9.08 -1.83
C ALA A 125 10.09 8.14 -0.67
N LEU A 126 9.73 6.84 -0.77
CA LEU A 126 10.13 5.81 0.19
C LEU A 126 11.65 5.61 0.20
N ARG A 127 12.27 5.45 -0.98
CA ARG A 127 13.72 5.28 -1.14
C ARG A 127 14.51 6.41 -0.48
N ALA A 128 14.03 7.65 -0.60
CA ALA A 128 14.62 8.81 0.07
C ALA A 128 14.57 8.71 1.61
N THR A 129 13.60 8.00 2.20
CA THR A 129 13.55 7.77 3.67
C THR A 129 14.47 6.66 4.14
N TRP A 130 15.01 5.86 3.22
CA TRP A 130 15.84 4.70 3.51
C TRP A 130 17.32 4.95 3.23
N LYS A 131 17.71 6.12 2.72
CA LYS A 131 19.06 6.42 2.23
C LYS A 131 20.18 5.95 3.18
N GLU A 132 20.03 6.17 4.48
CA GLU A 132 21.03 5.83 5.50
C GLU A 132 20.74 4.51 6.24
N LEU A 133 19.81 3.68 5.74
CA LEU A 133 19.39 2.44 6.38
C LEU A 133 19.96 1.22 5.65
N ASP A 134 20.36 0.21 6.43
CA ASP A 134 20.65 -1.13 5.91
C ASP A 134 19.36 -1.92 5.64
N ALA A 135 19.49 -3.07 4.97
CA ALA A 135 18.37 -3.93 4.59
C ALA A 135 17.45 -4.32 5.78
N GLN A 136 18.03 -4.70 6.93
CA GLN A 136 17.27 -5.14 8.10
C GLN A 136 16.55 -3.94 8.75
N SER A 137 17.24 -2.80 8.82
CA SER A 137 16.67 -1.55 9.32
C SER A 137 15.50 -1.07 8.47
N ILE A 138 15.54 -1.24 7.14
CA ILE A 138 14.41 -0.94 6.26
C ILE A 138 13.23 -1.86 6.57
N ILE A 139 13.44 -3.19 6.60
CA ILE A 139 12.38 -4.17 6.89
C ILE A 139 11.73 -3.86 8.25
N LYS A 140 12.54 -3.64 9.29
CA LYS A 140 12.02 -3.28 10.62
C LYS A 140 11.21 -1.99 10.59
N LYS A 141 11.68 -0.97 9.84
CA LYS A 141 11.01 0.33 9.75
C LYS A 141 9.69 0.27 8.98
N ILE A 142 9.56 -0.58 7.96
CA ILE A 142 8.29 -0.77 7.25
C ILE A 142 7.33 -1.66 8.08
N ASP A 143 7.86 -2.66 8.79
CA ASP A 143 7.04 -3.63 9.53
C ASP A 143 6.28 -3.02 10.73
N ILE A 144 6.71 -1.84 11.24
CA ILE A 144 6.06 -1.18 12.38
C ILE A 144 4.57 -0.88 12.16
N TYR A 145 4.11 -0.80 10.91
CA TYR A 145 2.71 -0.52 10.58
C TYR A 145 1.97 -1.75 10.02
N SER A 146 2.61 -2.92 9.96
CA SER A 146 2.00 -4.14 9.41
C SER A 146 0.75 -4.53 10.18
N ASN A 147 0.83 -4.58 11.52
CA ASN A 147 -0.31 -4.99 12.36
C ASN A 147 -1.52 -4.07 12.18
N SER A 148 -1.29 -2.75 12.25
CA SER A 148 -2.34 -1.74 12.02
C SER A 148 -3.00 -1.90 10.65
N PHE A 149 -2.21 -2.09 9.59
CA PHE A 149 -2.76 -2.30 8.24
C PHE A 149 -3.56 -3.60 8.14
N LEU A 150 -3.04 -4.70 8.67
CA LEU A 150 -3.70 -6.01 8.62
C LEU A 150 -5.05 -5.97 9.34
N ALA A 151 -5.12 -5.32 10.51
CA ALA A 151 -6.37 -5.14 11.24
C ALA A 151 -7.40 -4.32 10.42
N LEU A 152 -6.95 -3.21 9.83
CA LEU A 152 -7.79 -2.36 8.96
C LEU A 152 -8.20 -3.03 7.65
N ASN A 153 -7.47 -4.06 7.23
CA ASN A 153 -7.79 -4.90 6.07
C ASN A 153 -8.58 -6.17 6.45
N GLY A 154 -8.99 -6.31 7.71
CA GLY A 154 -9.88 -7.37 8.17
C GLY A 154 -9.21 -8.67 8.61
N ASN A 155 -7.89 -8.69 8.82
CA ASN A 155 -7.21 -9.86 9.39
C ASN A 155 -7.69 -10.10 10.83
N ALA A 156 -8.21 -11.31 11.10
CA ALA A 156 -8.84 -11.63 12.38
C ALA A 156 -7.84 -11.59 13.55
N GLU A 157 -6.63 -12.11 13.38
CA GLU A 157 -5.60 -12.12 14.41
C GLU A 157 -5.15 -10.70 14.79
N ALA A 158 -4.91 -9.85 13.77
CA ALA A 158 -4.56 -8.45 13.99
C ALA A 158 -5.72 -7.65 14.60
N LEU A 159 -6.98 -7.96 14.26
CA LEU A 159 -8.14 -7.35 14.90
C LEU A 159 -8.27 -7.76 16.37
N ASP A 160 -7.99 -9.02 16.69
CA ASP A 160 -8.11 -9.56 18.05
C ASP A 160 -6.91 -9.20 18.94
N SER A 161 -5.81 -8.68 18.39
CA SER A 161 -4.70 -8.12 19.17
C SER A 161 -5.05 -6.81 19.87
N TYR A 162 -6.10 -6.11 19.44
CA TYR A 162 -6.55 -4.86 20.05
C TYR A 162 -7.63 -5.08 21.12
N GLN A 163 -7.74 -4.14 22.06
CA GLN A 163 -8.79 -4.13 23.07
C GLN A 163 -10.20 -4.19 22.41
N LYS A 164 -11.15 -4.83 23.09
CA LYS A 164 -12.50 -5.12 22.56
C LYS A 164 -13.21 -3.91 21.92
N GLY A 165 -13.10 -2.72 22.53
CA GLY A 165 -13.69 -1.49 21.99
C GLY A 165 -13.09 -1.10 20.64
N VAL A 166 -11.76 -1.06 20.56
CA VAL A 166 -11.01 -0.74 19.33
C VAL A 166 -11.27 -1.80 18.25
N SER A 167 -11.14 -3.08 18.61
CA SER A 167 -11.41 -4.20 17.69
C SER A 167 -12.82 -4.14 17.10
N SER A 168 -13.83 -3.80 17.93
CA SER A 168 -15.21 -3.63 17.45
C SER A 168 -15.35 -2.47 16.47
N ALA A 169 -14.71 -1.32 16.72
CA ALA A 169 -14.74 -0.18 15.81
C ALA A 169 -14.07 -0.50 14.47
N LEU A 170 -12.90 -1.17 14.50
CA LEU A 170 -12.20 -1.60 13.30
C LEU A 170 -13.03 -2.58 12.47
N ARG A 171 -13.70 -3.55 13.11
CA ARG A 171 -14.59 -4.50 12.41
C ARG A 171 -15.73 -3.79 11.68
N ARG A 172 -16.29 -2.71 12.25
CA ARG A 172 -17.32 -1.90 11.58
C ARG A 172 -16.77 -1.18 10.35
N LEU A 173 -15.56 -0.61 10.44
CA LEU A 173 -14.89 0.04 9.32
C LEU A 173 -14.53 -0.93 8.19
N VAL A 174 -14.08 -2.14 8.53
CA VAL A 174 -13.83 -3.23 7.58
C VAL A 174 -15.14 -3.63 6.89
N ALA A 175 -16.22 -3.83 7.64
CA ALA A 175 -17.54 -4.17 7.09
C ALA A 175 -18.11 -3.05 6.18
N LEU A 176 -17.82 -1.79 6.51
CA LEU A 176 -18.16 -0.62 5.69
C LEU A 176 -17.38 -0.57 4.36
N LYS A 177 -16.30 -1.35 4.21
CA LYS A 177 -15.36 -1.26 3.08
C LYS A 177 -14.82 0.17 2.92
N GLN A 178 -14.29 0.69 4.02
CA GLN A 178 -13.74 2.04 4.05
C GLN A 178 -12.75 2.33 2.92
N PRO A 179 -12.70 3.58 2.43
CA PRO A 179 -11.80 3.95 1.34
C PRO A 179 -10.34 3.88 1.80
N SER A 180 -9.45 3.41 0.92
CA SER A 180 -8.01 3.27 1.21
C SER A 180 -7.33 4.58 1.65
N SER A 181 -7.92 5.74 1.31
CA SER A 181 -7.46 7.05 1.77
C SER A 181 -7.51 7.25 3.29
N ALA A 182 -8.40 6.54 3.99
CA ALA A 182 -8.54 6.64 5.45
C ALA A 182 -7.41 5.87 6.18
N LEU A 183 -6.88 4.82 5.55
CA LEU A 183 -5.86 3.94 6.10
C LEU A 183 -4.62 4.69 6.58
N THR A 184 -4.17 5.74 5.89
CA THR A 184 -3.02 6.55 6.34
C THR A 184 -3.20 7.09 7.75
N PHE A 185 -4.37 7.66 8.04
CA PHE A 185 -4.62 8.23 9.37
C PHE A 185 -4.87 7.12 10.40
N GLU A 186 -5.64 6.11 10.03
CA GLU A 186 -6.02 5.02 10.93
C GLU A 186 -4.83 4.15 11.32
N MET A 187 -3.92 3.85 10.39
CA MET A 187 -2.69 3.13 10.69
C MET A 187 -1.83 3.89 11.71
N ARG A 188 -1.74 5.22 11.57
CA ARG A 188 -1.04 6.09 12.52
C ARG A 188 -1.72 6.15 13.88
N LEU A 189 -3.05 6.19 13.89
CA LEU A 189 -3.88 6.15 15.09
C LEU A 189 -3.65 4.86 15.89
N LEU A 190 -3.69 3.71 15.22
CA LEU A 190 -3.43 2.42 15.87
C LEU A 190 -1.97 2.30 16.33
N LYS A 191 -1.01 2.83 15.58
CA LYS A 191 0.40 2.83 15.98
C LYS A 191 0.63 3.65 17.26
N ALA A 192 0.00 4.82 17.37
CA ALA A 192 0.08 5.66 18.57
C ALA A 192 -0.58 5.01 19.79
N LEU A 193 -1.63 4.21 19.59
CA LEU A 193 -2.21 3.38 20.66
C LEU A 193 -1.23 2.29 21.12
N GLU A 194 -0.58 1.60 20.19
CA GLU A 194 0.45 0.59 20.50
C GLU A 194 1.64 1.20 21.25
N ASP A 195 2.04 2.42 20.88
CA ASP A 195 3.10 3.18 21.54
C ASP A 195 2.64 3.88 22.83
N GLN A 196 1.38 3.70 23.23
CA GLN A 196 0.77 4.30 24.43
C GLN A 196 0.77 5.84 24.44
N GLU A 197 0.82 6.47 23.27
CA GLU A 197 0.76 7.92 23.10
C GLU A 197 -0.67 8.46 23.22
N ILE A 198 -1.67 7.61 22.95
CA ILE A 198 -3.11 7.91 23.05
C ILE A 198 -3.87 6.73 23.66
N GLY A 199 -4.98 7.03 24.33
CA GLY A 199 -5.81 6.03 25.01
C GLY A 199 -6.78 5.29 24.09
N GLY A 200 -7.21 4.09 24.51
CA GLY A 200 -8.18 3.28 23.78
C GLY A 200 -9.51 4.01 23.53
N ASP A 201 -10.02 4.74 24.51
CA ASP A 201 -11.27 5.51 24.38
C ASP A 201 -11.14 6.66 23.36
N GLU A 202 -9.96 7.30 23.29
CA GLU A 202 -9.69 8.35 22.31
C GLU A 202 -9.67 7.80 20.89
N VAL A 203 -9.04 6.63 20.71
CA VAL A 203 -9.04 5.89 19.44
C VAL A 203 -10.44 5.47 19.03
N VAL A 204 -11.21 4.86 19.95
CA VAL A 204 -12.60 4.45 19.67
C VAL A 204 -13.43 5.66 19.25
N GLY A 205 -13.35 6.76 19.99
CA GLY A 205 -14.07 7.99 19.67
C GLY A 205 -13.67 8.58 18.30
N ALA A 206 -12.37 8.57 17.96
CA ALA A 206 -11.90 9.01 16.65
C ALA A 206 -12.42 8.12 15.51
N LEU A 207 -12.37 6.79 15.67
CA LEU A 207 -12.85 5.83 14.67
C LEU A 207 -14.38 5.92 14.48
N GLU A 208 -15.14 6.12 15.55
CA GLU A 208 -16.60 6.29 15.48
C GLU A 208 -17.01 7.56 14.72
N VAL A 209 -16.27 8.65 14.90
CA VAL A 209 -16.49 9.88 14.14
C VAL A 209 -16.20 9.66 12.65
N ILE A 210 -15.11 8.95 12.32
CA ILE A 210 -14.76 8.59 10.94
C ILE A 210 -15.82 7.69 10.32
N GLU A 211 -16.23 6.62 11.01
CA GLU A 211 -17.30 5.71 10.60
C GLU A 211 -18.58 6.50 10.30
N SER A 212 -19.03 7.32 11.24
CA SER A 212 -20.23 8.14 11.11
C SER A 212 -20.14 9.10 9.91
N PHE A 213 -18.97 9.69 9.67
CA PHE A 213 -18.71 10.54 8.51
C PHE A 213 -18.80 9.77 7.19
N LEU A 214 -18.14 8.60 7.09
CA LEU A 214 -18.12 7.78 5.89
C LEU A 214 -19.52 7.21 5.56
N VAL A 215 -20.24 6.71 6.57
CA VAL A 215 -21.62 6.20 6.44
C VAL A 215 -22.55 7.29 5.89
N ARG A 216 -22.48 8.50 6.46
CA ARG A 216 -23.30 9.62 5.95
C ARG A 216 -22.99 9.93 4.49
N ARG A 217 -21.72 9.90 4.07
CA ARG A 217 -21.33 10.20 2.68
C ARG A 217 -21.89 9.15 1.73
N ALA A 218 -21.78 7.87 2.12
CA ALA A 218 -22.32 6.75 1.36
C ALA A 218 -23.84 6.87 1.19
N ILE A 219 -24.59 7.15 2.27
CA ILE A 219 -26.05 7.33 2.23
C ILE A 219 -26.45 8.52 1.34
N CYS A 220 -25.73 9.65 1.43
CA CYS A 220 -25.99 10.81 0.59
C CYS A 220 -25.53 10.60 -0.87
N GLY A 221 -24.76 9.54 -1.17
CA GLY A 221 -24.16 9.32 -2.48
C GLY A 221 -23.19 10.44 -2.87
N ILE A 222 -22.44 10.97 -1.90
CA ILE A 222 -21.37 11.95 -2.15
C ILE A 222 -20.14 11.14 -2.56
N GLU A 223 -19.63 11.40 -3.76
CA GLU A 223 -18.43 10.72 -4.27
C GLU A 223 -17.24 10.89 -3.32
N PRO A 224 -16.32 9.92 -3.21
CA PRO A 224 -15.19 9.95 -2.29
C PRO A 224 -14.06 10.91 -2.75
N THR A 225 -14.41 12.09 -3.27
CA THR A 225 -13.44 13.11 -3.68
C THR A 225 -12.84 13.83 -2.46
N GLY A 226 -11.55 14.18 -2.55
CA GLY A 226 -10.84 14.97 -1.53
C GLY A 226 -10.50 14.24 -0.21
N LEU A 227 -10.91 12.97 -0.03
CA LEU A 227 -10.69 12.22 1.22
C LEU A 227 -9.21 12.05 1.56
N LEU A 228 -8.38 11.67 0.59
CA LEU A 228 -6.94 11.53 0.79
C LEU A 228 -6.31 12.85 1.27
N GLY A 229 -6.75 13.97 0.67
CA GLY A 229 -6.35 15.31 1.06
C GLY A 229 -6.66 15.64 2.51
N MET A 230 -7.75 15.09 3.05
CA MET A 230 -8.17 15.28 4.44
C MET A 230 -7.40 14.36 5.39
N PHE A 231 -7.40 13.06 5.14
CA PHE A 231 -6.80 12.08 6.05
C PHE A 231 -5.28 12.27 6.15
N ARG A 232 -4.58 12.64 5.07
CA ARG A 232 -3.13 12.91 5.12
C ARG A 232 -2.74 14.05 6.06
N THR A 233 -3.60 15.06 6.24
CA THR A 233 -3.34 16.21 7.14
C THR A 233 -4.04 16.06 8.48
N MET A 234 -4.86 15.02 8.67
CA MET A 234 -5.73 14.90 9.83
C MET A 234 -4.91 14.82 11.12
N TRP A 235 -3.82 14.03 11.11
CA TRP A 235 -2.94 13.91 12.27
C TRP A 235 -2.37 15.25 12.75
N SER A 236 -1.83 16.05 11.82
CA SER A 236 -1.32 17.39 12.14
C SER A 236 -2.44 18.34 12.55
N ALA A 237 -3.63 18.21 11.95
CA ALA A 237 -4.77 19.06 12.25
C ALA A 237 -5.43 18.76 13.61
N THR A 238 -5.09 17.63 14.24
CA THR A 238 -5.46 17.26 15.61
C THR A 238 -4.32 17.45 16.62
N ASP A 239 -3.28 18.21 16.24
CA ASP A 239 -2.08 18.47 17.05
C ASP A 239 -1.41 17.20 17.59
N GLY A 240 -1.45 16.11 16.81
CA GLY A 240 -0.86 14.83 17.19
C GLY A 240 -1.59 14.03 18.27
N HIS A 241 -2.66 14.56 18.86
CA HIS A 241 -3.50 13.85 19.83
C HIS A 241 -4.95 13.76 19.34
N PRO A 242 -5.23 12.90 18.34
CA PRO A 242 -6.58 12.72 17.84
C PRO A 242 -7.51 12.09 18.88
N ASN A 243 -8.71 12.67 18.99
CA ASN A 243 -9.83 12.12 19.74
C ASN A 243 -11.14 12.47 18.99
N ALA A 244 -12.29 12.05 19.53
CA ALA A 244 -13.59 12.31 18.90
C ALA A 244 -13.81 13.79 18.57
N GLU A 245 -13.56 14.71 19.52
CA GLU A 245 -13.82 16.14 19.35
C GLU A 245 -12.93 16.75 18.26
N ARG A 246 -11.62 16.49 18.31
CA ARG A 246 -10.65 17.05 17.36
C ARG A 246 -10.88 16.51 15.94
N VAL A 247 -11.14 15.21 15.81
CA VAL A 247 -11.45 14.60 14.50
C VAL A 247 -12.75 15.17 13.94
N ALA A 248 -13.79 15.33 14.78
CA ALA A 248 -15.06 15.93 14.36
C ALA A 248 -14.88 17.40 13.92
N ALA A 249 -14.04 18.16 14.61
CA ALA A 249 -13.72 19.54 14.25
C ALA A 249 -13.00 19.63 12.89
N VAL A 250 -12.03 18.75 12.62
CA VAL A 250 -11.34 18.68 11.33
C VAL A 250 -12.31 18.35 10.19
N ILE A 251 -13.16 17.35 10.39
CA ILE A 251 -14.17 16.95 9.41
C ILE A 251 -15.14 18.11 9.15
N SER A 252 -15.65 18.74 10.21
CA SER A 252 -16.64 19.84 10.10
C SER A 252 -16.08 21.05 9.35
N LYS A 253 -14.84 21.46 9.61
CA LYS A 253 -14.18 22.57 8.90
C LYS A 253 -14.05 22.33 7.39
N ARG A 254 -13.83 21.07 6.98
CA ARG A 254 -13.76 20.72 5.55
C ARG A 254 -15.14 20.61 4.91
N LEU A 255 -16.16 20.29 5.71
CA LEU A 255 -17.55 20.29 5.26
C LEU A 255 -18.14 21.70 5.08
N THR A 256 -17.52 22.75 5.61
CA THR A 256 -17.95 24.14 5.37
C THR A 256 -17.33 24.77 4.12
N GLY A 257 -16.43 24.08 3.40
CA GLY A 257 -15.92 24.47 2.07
C GLY A 257 -16.71 23.84 0.91
N GLU A 258 -16.26 24.01 -0.34
CA GLU A 258 -16.92 23.58 -1.60
C GLU A 258 -17.21 22.05 -1.73
N GLY A 259 -16.96 21.23 -0.70
CA GLY A 259 -17.24 19.79 -0.66
C GLY A 259 -18.14 19.34 0.50
N GLY A 260 -18.91 20.27 1.09
CA GLY A 260 -19.77 20.06 2.24
C GLY A 260 -20.97 19.14 2.08
N PHE A 261 -21.43 18.55 3.20
CA PHE A 261 -22.72 17.86 3.24
C PHE A 261 -23.83 18.87 2.96
N PRO A 262 -24.80 18.54 2.09
CA PRO A 262 -25.97 19.37 1.91
C PRO A 262 -26.70 19.58 3.26
N SER A 263 -27.15 20.81 3.50
CA SER A 263 -28.03 21.16 4.62
C SER A 263 -29.23 20.22 4.70
N GLN A 264 -29.93 20.15 5.85
CA GLN A 264 -31.14 19.30 5.94
C GLN A 264 -32.19 19.64 4.86
N ALA A 265 -32.28 20.91 4.47
CA ALA A 265 -33.15 21.37 3.38
C ALA A 265 -32.70 20.83 2.01
N GLN A 266 -31.40 20.93 1.70
CA GLN A 266 -30.83 20.39 0.47
C GLN A 266 -30.95 18.85 0.41
N ARG A 267 -30.77 18.15 1.55
CA ARG A 267 -30.97 16.69 1.65
C ARG A 267 -32.39 16.25 1.30
N ARG A 268 -33.40 16.97 1.79
CA ARG A 268 -34.81 16.68 1.44
C ARG A 268 -35.09 16.94 -0.04
N ALA A 269 -34.50 17.99 -0.61
CA ALA A 269 -34.64 18.32 -2.03
C ALA A 269 -33.98 17.27 -2.94
N ASP A 270 -32.76 16.82 -2.63
CA ASP A 270 -32.03 15.82 -3.43
C ASP A 270 -32.66 14.44 -3.31
N GLN A 271 -33.15 14.05 -2.12
CA GLN A 271 -33.87 12.80 -1.93
C GLN A 271 -35.19 12.80 -2.70
N ALA A 272 -35.93 13.92 -2.69
CA ALA A 272 -37.13 14.09 -3.51
C ALA A 272 -36.80 14.05 -5.02
N ASN A 273 -35.66 14.61 -5.43
CA ASN A 273 -35.25 14.63 -6.83
C ASN A 273 -34.76 13.25 -7.33
N ARG A 274 -34.08 12.46 -6.48
CA ARG A 274 -33.74 11.06 -6.77
C ARG A 274 -34.97 10.17 -6.86
N MET A 275 -35.94 10.33 -5.96
CA MET A 275 -37.25 9.66 -6.07
C MET A 275 -38.00 10.09 -7.33
N ARG A 276 -37.89 11.36 -7.74
CA ARG A 276 -38.47 11.86 -9.00
C ARG A 276 -37.82 11.22 -10.23
N MET A 277 -36.51 10.99 -10.20
CA MET A 277 -35.77 10.36 -11.30
C MET A 277 -36.01 8.85 -11.42
N SER A 278 -36.32 8.16 -10.32
CA SER A 278 -36.62 6.72 -10.31
C SER A 278 -38.06 6.36 -10.70
N LEU A 279 -38.98 7.33 -10.82
CA LEU A 279 -40.35 7.08 -11.25
C LEU A 279 -40.46 6.67 -12.74
N PRO A 280 -41.31 5.68 -13.10
CA PRO A 280 -41.64 5.35 -14.48
C PRO A 280 -42.14 6.56 -15.27
N ARG A 281 -41.78 6.66 -16.56
CA ARG A 281 -42.12 7.78 -17.47
C ARG A 281 -43.59 8.28 -17.40
N PRO A 282 -44.64 7.44 -17.25
CA PRO A 282 -46.02 7.95 -17.14
C PRO A 282 -46.27 8.78 -15.86
N LEU A 283 -45.62 8.48 -14.74
CA LEU A 283 -45.81 9.21 -13.47
C LEU A 283 -45.05 10.54 -13.44
N LYS A 284 -43.97 10.68 -14.23
CA LYS A 284 -43.24 11.95 -14.41
C LYS A 284 -44.08 13.03 -15.09
N LYS A 285 -45.04 12.66 -15.96
CA LYS A 285 -45.93 13.62 -16.66
C LYS A 285 -47.03 14.16 -15.75
N ALA A 286 -47.59 13.35 -14.86
CA ALA A 286 -48.66 13.77 -13.94
C ALA A 286 -48.19 14.85 -12.94
N TRP A 287 -46.91 14.86 -12.59
CA TRP A 287 -46.30 15.85 -11.67
C TRP A 287 -45.88 17.16 -12.34
N ILE A 288 -45.72 17.21 -13.67
CA ILE A 288 -45.35 18.43 -14.40
C ILE A 288 -46.60 19.27 -14.75
N GLY A 289 -47.78 18.66 -14.71
CA GLY A 289 -49.07 19.31 -15.02
C GLY A 289 -49.76 20.04 -13.85
N VAL A 290 -49.11 20.19 -12.70
CA VAL A 290 -49.60 21.00 -11.57
C VAL A 290 -48.57 22.10 -11.28
N ARG A 291 -48.60 23.14 -12.12
CA ARG A 291 -48.10 24.49 -11.82
C ARG A 291 -49.01 25.48 -12.51
#